data_AF-A0A4R1UZZ7-F1
#
_entry.id   AF-A0A4R1UZZ7-F1
#
_cell.length_a   1.000
_cell.length_b   1.000
_cell.length_c   1.000
_cell.angle_alpha   90.00
_cell.angle_beta   90.00
_cell.angle_gamma   90.00
#
_symmetry.space_group_name_H-M   'P 1'
#
loop_
_entity.id
_entity.type
_entity.pdbx_description
1 polymer ?
#
loop_
_entity_poly.entity_id
_entity_poly.type
_entity_poly.pdbx_seq_one_letter_code
_entity_poly.pdbx_strand_id
1 'polypeptide(L)'
;MYRETEPENMKDGLEEIIRKLDFLIEATPIMRECANSAPADPLAVAKCIYGGRRKRAAFFKQDLFGEAAWDMLLDLYVSEHSGRRVSVTSATLASAAASTTALRWLAILEAEGLVLRQNDPKDGRRSFLMLTEQAKAQMEEYLRAVAATF
;
A
#
# COMPACT_ATOMS: atom_id res chain seq x y z
N MET A 1 -46.23 -27.09 0.57
CA MET A 1 -44.88 -27.64 0.43
C MET A 1 -43.90 -26.48 0.61
N TYR A 2 -43.59 -26.14 1.86
CA TYR A 2 -42.66 -25.06 2.20
C TYR A 2 -41.23 -25.60 2.05
N ARG A 3 -40.38 -24.93 1.26
CA ARG A 3 -38.94 -25.20 1.21
C ARG A 3 -38.29 -24.48 2.39
N GLU A 4 -37.69 -25.26 3.28
CA GLU A 4 -36.80 -24.78 4.32
C GLU A 4 -35.61 -24.08 3.67
N THR A 5 -35.48 -22.77 3.88
CA THR A 5 -34.24 -22.04 3.58
C THR A 5 -33.27 -22.28 4.72
N GLU A 6 -32.41 -23.26 4.46
CA GLU A 6 -31.14 -23.61 5.10
C GLU A 6 -30.48 -22.50 5.96
N PRO A 7 -30.12 -22.79 7.23
CA PRO A 7 -29.46 -21.87 8.18
C PRO A 7 -27.96 -21.63 7.89
N GLU A 8 -27.45 -22.14 6.76
CA GLU A 8 -26.04 -22.18 6.36
C GLU A 8 -25.51 -20.76 6.06
N ASN A 9 -26.33 -19.90 5.43
CA ASN A 9 -25.95 -18.54 5.02
C ASN A 9 -25.60 -17.57 6.17
N MET A 10 -26.07 -17.83 7.40
CA MET A 10 -25.80 -16.95 8.55
C MET A 10 -24.42 -17.20 9.15
N LYS A 11 -23.95 -18.46 9.12
CA LYS A 11 -22.62 -18.83 9.61
C LYS A 11 -21.54 -18.28 8.69
N ASP A 12 -21.74 -18.37 7.38
CA ASP A 12 -20.83 -17.81 6.38
C ASP A 12 -20.72 -16.28 6.49
N GLY A 13 -21.85 -15.59 6.73
CA GLY A 13 -21.87 -14.15 6.95
C GLY A 13 -21.16 -13.73 8.25
N LEU A 14 -21.31 -14.50 9.32
CA LEU A 14 -20.61 -14.26 10.59
C LEU A 14 -19.11 -14.54 10.48
N GLU A 15 -18.70 -15.61 9.79
CA GLU A 15 -17.28 -15.87 9.53
C GLU A 15 -16.65 -14.77 8.66
N GLU A 16 -17.37 -14.24 7.68
CA GLU A 16 -16.87 -13.12 6.88
C GLU A 16 -16.74 -11.83 7.70
N ILE A 17 -17.69 -11.56 8.60
CA ILE A 17 -17.63 -10.42 9.53
C ILE A 17 -16.48 -10.60 10.52
N ILE A 18 -16.30 -11.79 11.10
CA ILE A 18 -15.19 -12.12 12.02
C ILE A 18 -13.87 -11.94 11.29
N ARG A 19 -13.74 -12.41 10.05
CA ARG A 19 -12.51 -12.25 9.25
C ARG A 19 -12.24 -10.78 8.91
N LYS A 20 -13.27 -9.98 8.65
CA LYS A 20 -13.14 -8.52 8.48
C LYS A 20 -12.77 -7.85 9.80
N LEU A 21 -13.30 -8.32 10.93
CA LEU A 21 -12.96 -7.84 12.26
C LEU A 21 -11.50 -8.14 12.60
N ASP A 22 -11.03 -9.38 12.37
CA ASP A 22 -9.64 -9.79 12.58
C ASP A 22 -8.69 -9.01 11.68
N PHE A 23 -9.05 -8.80 10.41
CA PHE A 23 -8.29 -7.93 9.52
C PHE A 23 -8.25 -6.48 10.03
N LEU A 24 -9.36 -5.96 10.57
CA LEU A 24 -9.41 -4.63 11.18
C LEU A 24 -8.60 -4.56 12.48
N ILE A 25 -8.58 -5.64 13.26
CA ILE A 25 -7.82 -5.78 14.50
C ILE A 25 -6.31 -5.87 14.23
N GLU A 26 -5.87 -6.62 13.22
CA GLU A 26 -4.48 -6.62 12.76
C GLU A 26 -4.05 -5.32 12.07
N ALA A 27 -5.03 -4.53 11.60
CA ALA A 27 -4.80 -3.23 11.03
C ALA A 27 -4.78 -2.11 12.09
N THR A 28 -5.42 -2.28 13.25
CA THR A 28 -5.38 -1.34 14.38
C THR A 28 -3.99 -0.98 14.95
N PRO A 29 -2.95 -1.83 14.92
CA PRO A 29 -1.61 -1.44 15.33
C PRO A 29 -1.11 -0.27 14.51
N ILE A 30 -1.35 -0.28 13.18
CA ILE A 30 -0.87 0.79 12.29
C ILE A 30 -1.47 2.13 12.69
N MET A 31 -2.79 2.24 12.92
CA MET A 31 -3.42 3.51 13.35
C MET A 31 -2.98 3.94 14.75
N ARG A 32 -2.77 2.97 15.66
CA ARG A 32 -2.28 3.25 17.01
C ARG A 32 -0.81 3.68 17.02
N GLU A 33 -0.02 3.13 16.11
CA GLU A 33 1.38 3.48 15.87
C GLU A 33 1.49 4.85 15.17
N CYS A 34 0.54 5.21 14.28
CA CYS A 34 0.41 6.59 13.79
C CYS A 34 0.10 7.59 14.91
N ALA A 35 -0.81 7.21 15.83
CA ALA A 35 -1.25 8.08 16.92
C ALA A 35 -0.18 8.23 18.02
N ASN A 36 0.73 7.26 18.14
CA ASN A 36 1.82 7.25 19.13
C ASN A 36 3.19 7.59 18.55
N SER A 37 3.37 7.64 17.23
CA SER A 37 4.62 8.11 16.63
C SER A 37 4.77 9.60 16.91
N ALA A 38 5.98 10.01 17.29
CA ALA A 38 6.29 11.43 17.43
C ALA A 38 5.85 12.19 16.16
N PRO A 39 5.23 13.39 16.27
CA PRO A 39 4.60 14.12 15.16
C PRO A 39 5.59 14.65 14.09
N ALA A 40 6.78 14.05 13.98
CA ALA A 40 7.82 14.45 13.05
C ALA A 40 8.45 13.27 12.27
N ASP A 41 8.10 12.01 12.54
CA ASP A 41 8.68 10.87 11.79
C ASP A 41 7.97 10.66 10.44
N PRO A 42 8.61 10.97 9.29
CA PRO A 42 8.00 10.80 7.98
C PRO A 42 7.66 9.33 7.69
N LEU A 43 8.42 8.38 8.21
CA LEU A 43 8.17 6.95 7.99
C LEU A 43 6.88 6.49 8.65
N ALA A 44 6.63 6.91 9.89
CA ALA A 44 5.38 6.60 10.58
C ALA A 44 4.17 7.18 9.82
N VAL A 45 4.27 8.42 9.34
CA VAL A 45 3.22 9.05 8.52
C VAL A 45 3.00 8.29 7.22
N ALA A 46 4.07 7.89 6.52
CA ALA A 46 3.96 7.10 5.29
C ALA A 46 3.26 5.76 5.51
N LYS A 47 3.66 5.02 6.56
CA LYS A 47 2.99 3.76 6.97
C LYS A 47 1.52 4.00 7.28
N CYS A 48 1.20 5.12 7.93
CA CYS A 48 -0.17 5.48 8.25
C CYS A 48 -1.03 5.67 7.01
N ILE A 49 -0.57 6.53 6.09
CA ILE A 49 -1.28 6.85 4.86
C ILE A 49 -1.43 5.59 4.01
N TYR A 50 -0.36 4.82 3.84
CA TYR A 50 -0.38 3.59 3.05
C TYR A 50 -1.31 2.54 3.66
N GLY A 51 -1.19 2.29 4.96
CA GLY A 51 -2.08 1.36 5.67
C GLY A 51 -3.54 1.78 5.59
N GLY A 52 -3.84 3.07 5.79
CA GLY A 52 -5.19 3.61 5.65
C GLY A 52 -5.79 3.39 4.25
N ARG A 53 -4.97 3.56 3.20
CA ARG A 53 -5.34 3.28 1.80
C ARG A 53 -5.68 1.80 1.59
N ARG A 54 -4.81 0.89 2.04
CA ARG A 54 -5.01 -0.56 1.91
C ARG A 54 -6.27 -1.04 2.63
N LYS A 55 -6.63 -0.44 3.77
CA LYS A 55 -7.85 -0.78 4.51
C LYS A 55 -9.13 -0.41 3.77
N ARG A 56 -9.13 0.59 2.88
CA ARG A 56 -10.34 0.97 2.12
C ARG A 56 -10.93 -0.23 1.37
N ALA A 57 -10.06 -1.14 0.92
CA ALA A 57 -10.43 -2.37 0.24
C ALA A 57 -11.31 -3.33 1.05
N ALA A 58 -11.22 -3.28 2.39
CA ALA A 58 -12.05 -4.11 3.26
C ALA A 58 -13.49 -3.59 3.38
N PHE A 59 -13.71 -2.31 3.08
CA PHE A 59 -14.99 -1.63 3.23
C PHE A 59 -15.65 -1.29 1.88
N PHE A 60 -14.84 -1.08 0.85
CA PHE A 60 -15.27 -0.59 -0.45
C PHE A 60 -14.63 -1.40 -1.57
N LYS A 61 -15.28 -1.43 -2.73
CA LYS A 61 -14.72 -2.04 -3.93
C LYS A 61 -13.42 -1.32 -4.32
N GLN A 62 -12.33 -2.07 -4.43
CA GLN A 62 -10.98 -1.51 -4.65
C GLN A 62 -10.89 -0.61 -5.89
N ASP A 63 -11.59 -0.96 -6.97
CA ASP A 63 -11.57 -0.23 -8.24
C ASP A 63 -12.06 1.23 -8.15
N LEU A 64 -12.68 1.62 -7.03
CA LEU A 64 -13.20 2.98 -6.83
C LEU A 64 -12.11 3.99 -6.47
N PHE A 65 -10.96 3.55 -5.94
CA PHE A 65 -9.91 4.44 -5.45
C PHE A 65 -8.62 4.22 -6.24
N GLY A 66 -8.54 4.82 -7.43
CA GLY A 66 -7.43 4.66 -8.36
C GLY A 66 -6.25 5.61 -8.09
N GLU A 67 -5.42 5.32 -7.09
CA GLU A 67 -4.22 6.11 -6.77
C GLU A 67 -2.93 5.28 -6.90
N ALA A 68 -2.88 4.42 -7.91
CA ALA A 68 -1.84 3.42 -8.14
C ALA A 68 -0.40 3.95 -8.07
N ALA A 69 -0.13 5.10 -8.70
CA ALA A 69 1.21 5.71 -8.67
C ALA A 69 1.60 6.13 -7.25
N TRP A 70 0.67 6.70 -6.50
CA TRP A 70 0.91 7.13 -5.13
C TRP A 70 1.11 5.95 -4.18
N ASP A 71 0.32 4.89 -4.35
CA ASP A 71 0.48 3.65 -3.59
C ASP A 71 1.85 3.00 -3.84
N MET A 72 2.36 3.03 -5.08
CA MET A 72 3.72 2.58 -5.39
C MET A 72 4.79 3.43 -4.70
N LEU A 73 4.66 4.76 -4.72
CA LEU A 73 5.63 5.66 -4.08
C LEU A 73 5.69 5.43 -2.57
N LEU A 74 4.54 5.27 -1.92
CA LEU A 74 4.44 4.96 -0.49
C LEU A 74 5.06 3.59 -0.16
N ASP A 75 4.76 2.55 -0.94
CA ASP A 75 5.31 1.21 -0.73
C ASP A 75 6.84 1.21 -0.88
N LEU A 76 7.36 1.89 -1.91
CA LEU A 76 8.80 2.03 -2.13
C LEU A 76 9.47 2.76 -0.97
N TYR A 77 8.90 3.89 -0.54
CA TYR A 77 9.41 4.69 0.58
C TYR A 77 9.48 3.87 1.87
N VAL A 78 8.40 3.17 2.23
CA VAL A 78 8.34 2.35 3.45
C VAL A 78 9.32 1.17 3.37
N SER A 79 9.43 0.54 2.19
CA SER A 79 10.32 -0.60 1.96
C SER A 79 11.79 -0.24 2.07
N GLU A 80 12.18 0.89 1.48
CA GLU A 80 13.55 1.38 1.53
C GLU A 80 14.01 1.63 2.97
N HIS A 81 13.17 2.28 3.79
CA HIS A 81 13.43 2.50 5.21
C HIS A 81 13.51 1.20 6.02
N SER A 82 12.91 0.13 5.52
CA SER A 82 12.95 -1.21 6.12
C SER A 82 14.10 -2.07 5.57
N GLY A 83 14.97 -1.51 4.71
CA GLY A 83 16.04 -2.23 4.02
C GLY A 83 15.56 -3.29 3.03
N ARG A 84 14.28 -3.23 2.63
CA ARG A 84 13.63 -4.23 1.80
C ARG A 84 13.60 -3.77 0.35
N ARG A 85 14.06 -4.63 -0.56
CA ARG A 85 13.99 -4.37 -2.01
C ARG A 85 12.60 -4.68 -2.53
N VAL A 86 12.09 -3.85 -3.44
CA VAL A 86 10.79 -4.02 -4.08
C VAL A 86 11.00 -4.49 -5.51
N SER A 87 10.42 -5.63 -5.90
CA SER A 87 10.43 -6.09 -7.29
C SER A 87 9.31 -5.42 -8.10
N VAL A 88 9.40 -5.46 -9.44
CA VAL A 88 8.30 -5.00 -10.32
C VAL A 88 6.97 -5.65 -9.98
N THR A 89 6.97 -6.97 -9.70
CA THR A 89 5.77 -7.70 -9.30
C THR A 89 5.23 -7.21 -7.96
N SER A 90 6.11 -6.94 -6.98
CA SER A 90 5.72 -6.40 -5.68
C SER A 90 5.12 -5.00 -5.81
N ALA A 91 5.72 -4.12 -6.61
CA ALA A 91 5.19 -2.78 -6.85
C ALA A 91 3.84 -2.82 -7.58
N THR A 92 3.67 -3.77 -8.51
CA THR A 92 2.40 -3.99 -9.20
C THR A 92 1.30 -4.37 -8.21
N LEU A 93 1.60 -5.24 -7.23
CA LEU A 93 0.67 -5.59 -6.16
C LEU A 93 0.37 -4.41 -5.22
N ALA A 94 1.39 -3.61 -4.90
CA ALA A 94 1.26 -2.42 -4.06
C ALA A 94 0.29 -1.40 -4.66
N SER A 95 0.34 -1.22 -5.98
CA SER A 95 -0.49 -0.27 -6.73
C SER A 95 -2.01 -0.45 -6.62
N ALA A 96 -2.46 -1.60 -6.11
CA ALA A 96 -3.89 -1.96 -6.01
C ALA A 96 -4.67 -1.85 -7.34
N ALA A 97 -3.98 -1.87 -8.48
CA ALA A 97 -4.56 -1.78 -9.81
C ALA A 97 -4.31 -3.06 -10.63
N ALA A 98 -5.05 -3.22 -11.74
CA ALA A 98 -4.78 -4.28 -12.70
C ALA A 98 -3.32 -4.19 -13.23
N SER A 99 -2.69 -5.34 -13.48
CA SER A 99 -1.27 -5.44 -13.82
C SER A 99 -0.84 -4.50 -14.95
N THR A 100 -1.59 -4.44 -16.05
CA THR A 100 -1.28 -3.54 -17.18
C THR A 100 -1.37 -2.05 -16.81
N THR A 101 -2.29 -1.69 -15.91
CA THR A 101 -2.44 -0.33 -15.40
C THR A 101 -1.29 0.04 -14.47
N ALA A 102 -0.88 -0.89 -13.61
CA ALA A 102 0.26 -0.73 -12.73
C ALA A 102 1.55 -0.53 -13.51
N LEU A 103 1.80 -1.37 -14.53
CA LEU A 103 2.99 -1.25 -15.39
C LEU A 103 3.02 0.07 -16.16
N ARG A 104 1.86 0.56 -16.62
CA ARG A 104 1.76 1.90 -17.25
C ARG A 104 2.16 3.00 -16.26
N TRP A 105 1.67 2.95 -15.03
CA TRP A 105 2.04 3.91 -14.00
C TRP A 105 3.51 3.82 -13.60
N LEU A 106 4.06 2.61 -13.51
CA LEU A 106 5.48 2.42 -13.26
C LEU A 106 6.33 3.09 -14.36
N ALA A 107 5.96 2.89 -15.63
CA ALA A 107 6.67 3.54 -16.74
C ALA A 107 6.58 5.08 -16.68
N ILE A 108 5.43 5.63 -16.25
CA ILE A 108 5.28 7.08 -16.02
C ILE A 108 6.18 7.53 -14.88
N LEU A 109 6.19 6.83 -13.74
CA LEU A 109 7.05 7.17 -12.60
C LEU A 109 8.56 7.09 -12.95
N GLU A 110 8.95 6.15 -13.81
CA GLU A 110 10.32 6.07 -14.35
C GLU A 110 10.62 7.25 -15.28
N ALA A 111 9.69 7.63 -16.16
CA ALA A 111 9.85 8.74 -17.08
C ALA A 111 9.93 10.11 -16.38
N GLU A 112 9.18 10.28 -15.29
CA GLU A 112 9.21 11.48 -14.43
C GLU A 112 10.44 11.50 -13.49
N GLY A 113 11.32 10.49 -13.55
CA GLY A 113 12.49 10.42 -12.69
C GLY A 113 12.17 10.24 -11.22
N LEU A 114 11.03 9.62 -10.90
CA LEU A 114 10.62 9.34 -9.52
C LEU A 114 11.04 7.95 -9.05
N VAL A 115 11.09 7.00 -9.98
CA VAL A 115 11.46 5.61 -9.72
C VAL A 115 12.62 5.20 -10.62
N LEU A 116 13.57 4.48 -10.05
CA LEU A 116 14.67 3.83 -10.77
C LEU A 116 14.48 2.33 -10.77
N ARG A 117 14.85 1.72 -11.89
CA ARG A 117 14.91 0.26 -12.05
C ARG A 117 16.37 -0.20 -12.03
N GLN A 118 16.67 -1.12 -11.13
CA GLN A 118 17.96 -1.78 -11.04
C GLN A 118 17.80 -3.28 -11.32
N ASN A 119 18.52 -3.79 -12.32
CA ASN A 119 18.54 -5.24 -12.58
C ASN A 119 19.25 -5.98 -11.45
N ASP A 120 18.74 -7.14 -11.08
CA ASP A 120 19.41 -8.02 -10.12
C ASP A 120 20.68 -8.59 -10.78
N PRO A 121 21.88 -8.31 -10.24
CA PRO A 121 23.12 -8.83 -10.79
C PRO A 121 23.23 -10.37 -10.74
N LYS A 122 22.40 -11.04 -9.94
CA LYS A 122 22.35 -12.51 -9.83
C LYS A 122 21.28 -13.15 -10.70
N ASP A 123 20.27 -12.40 -11.13
CA ASP A 123 19.16 -12.88 -11.95
C ASP A 123 18.63 -11.76 -12.87
N GLY A 124 19.07 -11.74 -14.12
CA GLY A 124 18.65 -10.74 -15.12
C GLY A 124 17.16 -10.74 -15.45
N ARG A 125 16.37 -11.69 -14.93
CA ARG A 125 14.90 -11.71 -15.05
C ARG A 125 14.23 -10.90 -13.95
N ARG A 126 14.95 -10.55 -12.88
CA ARG A 126 14.44 -9.76 -11.76
C ARG A 126 14.99 -8.36 -11.83
N SER A 127 14.08 -7.39 -11.77
CA SER A 127 14.43 -6.00 -11.56
C SER A 127 13.82 -5.53 -10.25
N PHE A 128 14.62 -4.79 -9.50
CA PHE A 128 14.21 -4.08 -8.31
C PHE A 128 13.93 -2.62 -8.64
N LEU A 129 13.03 -2.05 -7.88
CA LEU A 129 12.59 -0.67 -7.97
C LEU A 129 13.01 0.05 -6.69
N MET A 130 13.40 1.30 -6.86
CA MET A 130 13.75 2.21 -5.78
C MET A 130 13.32 3.62 -6.13
N LEU A 131 13.10 4.47 -5.13
CA LEU A 131 12.93 5.90 -5.38
C LEU A 131 14.25 6.49 -5.88
N THR A 132 14.15 7.54 -6.71
CA THR A 132 15.30 8.43 -6.88
C THR A 132 15.55 9.20 -5.59
N GLU A 133 16.78 9.67 -5.39
CA GLU A 133 17.10 10.58 -4.27
C GLU A 133 16.20 11.83 -4.28
N GLN A 134 15.88 12.34 -5.48
CA GLN A 134 14.95 13.46 -5.63
C GLN A 134 13.54 13.10 -5.13
N ALA A 135 12.98 11.97 -5.58
CA ALA A 135 11.65 11.55 -5.15
C ALA A 135 11.60 11.25 -3.65
N LYS A 136 12.67 10.68 -3.09
CA LYS A 136 12.80 10.47 -1.66
C LYS A 136 12.74 11.78 -0.88
N ALA A 137 13.51 12.79 -1.30
CA ALA A 137 13.48 14.12 -0.69
C ALA A 137 12.08 14.76 -0.78
N GLN A 138 11.41 14.67 -1.93
CA GLN A 138 10.04 15.17 -2.12
C GLN A 138 9.02 14.43 -1.23
N MET A 139 9.13 13.10 -1.12
CA MET A 139 8.31 12.30 -0.22
C MET A 139 8.51 12.73 1.23
N GLU A 140 9.75 12.89 1.68
CA GLU A 140 10.03 13.35 3.04
C GLU A 140 9.46 14.75 3.31
N GLU A 141 9.62 15.69 2.38
CA GLU A 141 9.05 17.04 2.50
C GLU A 141 7.53 16.99 2.62
N TYR A 142 6.86 16.26 1.72
CA TYR A 142 5.42 16.06 1.77
C TYR A 142 4.97 15.43 3.11
N LEU A 143 5.63 14.35 3.53
CA LEU A 143 5.27 13.62 4.75
C LEU A 143 5.47 14.47 6.01
N ARG A 144 6.53 15.28 6.06
CA ARG A 144 6.74 16.27 7.13
C ARG A 144 5.65 17.33 7.15
N ALA A 145 5.25 17.84 5.98
CA ALA A 145 4.18 18.83 5.88
C ALA A 145 2.82 18.26 6.35
N VAL A 146 2.52 17.01 5.98
CA VAL A 146 1.32 16.31 6.47
C VAL A 146 1.37 16.10 7.97
N ALA A 147 2.53 15.71 8.52
CA ALA A 147 2.70 15.53 9.95
C ALA A 147 2.47 16.82 10.74
N ALA A 148 2.91 17.97 10.21
CA ALA A 148 2.72 19.28 10.82
C ALA A 148 1.27 19.81 10.76
N THR A 149 0.37 19.11 10.08
CA THR A 149 -1.05 19.51 9.96
C THR A 149 -1.91 19.00 11.14
N PHE A 150 -1.36 18.11 11.97
CA PHE A 150 -2.03 17.51 13.13
C PHE A 150 -1.27 17.81 14.42
#